data_AF-A0A5S6QL30-F1
#
_entry.id   AF-A0A5S6QL30-F1
#
_cell.length_a   1.000
_cell.length_b   1.000
_cell.length_c   1.000
_cell.angle_alpha   90.00
_cell.angle_beta   90.00
_cell.angle_gamma   90.00
#
_symmetry.space_group_name_H-M   'P 1'
#
loop_
_entity.id
_entity.type
_entity.pdbx_description
1 polymer ?
#
loop_
_entity_poly.entity_id
_entity_poly.type
_entity_poly.pdbx_seq_one_letter_code
_entity_poly.pdbx_strand_id
1 'polypeptide(L)'
;MDTPFASLATWTLFLLQTMSNGNLYEVQTNTRTEVSLPPTLQRPTPSKVHKLERNWTTVSPGYSPTPWNAPCMAKSCDSSIEKISEDEHNRRRSESTINRKRAMCCCAEHRYEVKDGYPLNPSGRTGLSGRGLCPRWGPNHYIKLLFVKKEKSKKDVMHFLLSLNGTDDLENAYFEGFVDDPEEEFFPADLHDTISYDLNLQFKDSKKAEKLMKKARKRSARVLGGSVPSHMNTDHAWVEGQVYLVLCEKNVELCEYGLRTLQTKQGYRWFLWNRESSIRETERLTKSMPNDDEETRTELAGYSIFCQGCHPDMKLALLGATAIGVFVATILTIRFSILAVWLASLTAGIVGVILLPLAVLITTIILYDFMERIKMK
;
A
#
# COMPACT_ATOMS: atom_id res chain seq x y z
N MET A 1 -33.81 -17.17 19.99
CA MET A 1 -33.89 -16.01 20.90
C MET A 1 -32.54 -15.93 21.62
N ASP A 2 -31.44 -15.67 20.92
CA ASP A 2 -31.07 -14.39 20.26
C ASP A 2 -31.10 -13.26 21.29
N THR A 3 -30.01 -12.63 21.72
CA THR A 3 -28.72 -12.33 21.08
C THR A 3 -27.66 -12.04 22.16
N PRO A 4 -26.35 -12.31 21.96
CA PRO A 4 -25.32 -11.53 22.60
C PRO A 4 -24.79 -10.50 21.59
N PHE A 5 -25.17 -9.24 21.78
CA PHE A 5 -24.42 -8.10 21.24
C PHE A 5 -23.04 -8.12 21.93
N ALA A 6 -22.08 -8.76 21.28
CA ALA A 6 -20.67 -8.56 21.60
C ALA A 6 -20.36 -7.07 21.41
N SER A 7 -19.96 -6.40 22.48
CA SER A 7 -19.74 -4.95 22.48
C SER A 7 -18.70 -4.57 21.42
N LEU A 8 -18.83 -3.38 20.82
CA LEU A 8 -17.88 -2.88 19.81
C LEU A 8 -16.40 -3.02 20.25
N ALA A 9 -16.14 -3.00 21.57
CA ALA A 9 -14.82 -3.20 22.17
C ALA A 9 -14.23 -4.61 21.93
N THR A 10 -15.08 -5.65 21.86
CA THR A 10 -14.64 -7.03 21.57
C THR A 10 -14.31 -7.26 20.10
N TRP A 11 -14.99 -6.56 19.18
CA TRP A 11 -14.63 -6.56 17.76
C TRP A 11 -13.38 -5.73 17.47
N THR A 12 -13.16 -4.61 18.15
CA THR A 12 -11.92 -3.85 18.02
C THR A 12 -10.73 -4.57 18.66
N LEU A 13 -10.89 -5.29 19.77
CA LEU A 13 -9.83 -6.14 20.32
C LEU A 13 -9.49 -7.32 19.40
N PHE A 14 -10.49 -7.97 18.80
CA PHE A 14 -10.25 -9.06 17.85
C PHE A 14 -9.53 -8.56 16.59
N LEU A 15 -9.90 -7.39 16.07
CA LEU A 15 -9.19 -6.73 14.98
C LEU A 15 -7.76 -6.33 15.39
N LEU A 16 -7.58 -5.73 16.57
CA LEU A 16 -6.25 -5.40 17.12
C LEU A 16 -5.37 -6.63 17.33
N GLN A 17 -5.94 -7.77 17.72
CA GLN A 17 -5.18 -9.01 17.92
C GLN A 17 -4.86 -9.72 16.60
N THR A 18 -5.69 -9.56 15.57
CA THR A 18 -5.32 -9.95 14.18
C THR A 18 -4.31 -8.98 13.55
N MET A 19 -4.26 -7.72 14.00
CA MET A 19 -3.32 -6.71 13.52
C MET A 19 -1.98 -6.72 14.27
N SER A 20 -1.94 -7.14 15.54
CA SER A 20 -0.70 -7.18 16.35
C SER A 20 0.19 -8.39 16.10
N ASN A 21 -0.33 -9.44 15.45
CA ASN A 21 0.48 -10.56 14.97
C ASN A 21 0.98 -10.35 13.52
N GLY A 22 0.72 -9.17 12.95
CA GLY A 22 1.30 -8.73 11.69
C GLY A 22 2.66 -8.09 11.91
N ASN A 23 3.66 -8.86 12.36
CA ASN A 23 5.05 -8.42 12.28
C ASN A 23 5.43 -8.32 10.80
N LEU A 24 5.22 -7.14 10.24
CA LEU A 24 5.56 -6.72 8.88
C LEU A 24 7.08 -6.49 8.70
N TYR A 25 7.90 -7.14 9.53
CA TYR A 25 9.36 -7.00 9.57
C TYR A 25 10.10 -8.03 8.69
N GLU A 26 9.41 -8.96 8.03
CA GLU A 26 10.02 -10.20 7.53
C GLU A 26 9.78 -10.47 6.03
N VAL A 27 9.74 -9.44 5.19
CA VAL A 27 9.96 -9.60 3.74
C VAL A 27 11.28 -8.91 3.33
N GLN A 28 12.18 -8.82 4.29
CA GLN A 28 13.56 -8.44 4.07
C GLN A 28 14.29 -9.63 3.47
N THR A 29 15.04 -9.37 2.39
CA THR A 29 16.13 -10.19 1.85
C THR A 29 15.76 -11.40 0.97
N ASN A 30 15.35 -11.13 -0.28
CA ASN A 30 15.89 -11.87 -1.44
C ASN A 30 15.79 -11.09 -2.76
N THR A 31 16.14 -9.80 -2.71
CA THR A 31 16.11 -8.91 -3.89
C THR A 31 17.48 -8.67 -4.49
N ARG A 32 18.41 -9.62 -4.38
CA ARG A 32 19.60 -9.61 -5.24
C ARG A 32 19.19 -10.22 -6.57
N THR A 33 18.42 -9.46 -7.36
CA THR A 33 18.24 -9.77 -8.78
C THR A 33 19.63 -9.64 -9.38
N GLU A 34 20.38 -10.74 -9.55
CA GLU A 34 21.65 -10.73 -10.28
C GLU A 34 21.29 -10.97 -11.75
N VAL A 35 21.37 -9.92 -12.57
CA VAL A 35 21.20 -10.06 -14.01
C VAL A 35 22.53 -10.55 -14.56
N SER A 36 22.55 -11.80 -15.05
CA SER A 36 23.69 -12.33 -15.78
C SER A 36 23.91 -11.50 -17.04
N LEU A 37 25.02 -10.77 -17.10
CA LEU A 37 25.35 -9.95 -18.26
C LEU A 37 25.96 -10.80 -19.37
N PRO A 38 25.67 -10.49 -20.64
CA PRO A 38 26.42 -11.07 -21.75
C PRO A 38 27.92 -10.87 -21.53
N PRO A 39 28.80 -11.82 -21.92
CA PRO A 39 30.24 -11.70 -21.70
C PRO A 39 30.86 -10.42 -22.28
N THR A 40 30.22 -9.84 -23.30
CA THR A 40 30.61 -8.60 -23.98
C THR A 40 30.19 -7.32 -23.26
N LEU A 41 29.30 -7.41 -22.26
CA LEU A 41 28.77 -6.27 -21.53
C LEU A 41 29.24 -6.31 -20.07
N GLN A 42 30.14 -5.40 -19.72
CA GLN A 42 30.64 -5.28 -18.36
C GLN A 42 30.08 -4.03 -17.69
N ARG A 43 29.64 -4.17 -16.44
CA ARG A 43 29.27 -3.03 -15.60
C ARG A 43 30.54 -2.24 -15.25
N PRO A 44 30.60 -0.93 -15.52
CA PRO A 44 31.78 -0.13 -15.19
C PRO A 44 31.90 0.05 -13.68
N THR A 45 33.12 0.34 -13.23
CA THR A 45 33.40 0.66 -11.82
C THR A 45 32.75 2.01 -11.47
N PRO A 46 31.87 2.06 -10.44
CA PRO A 46 31.31 3.32 -9.96
C PRO A 46 32.39 4.26 -9.41
N SER A 47 32.23 5.57 -9.62
CA SER A 47 32.99 6.57 -8.88
C SER A 47 32.72 6.41 -7.38
N LYS A 48 33.77 6.52 -6.55
CA LYS A 48 33.60 6.42 -5.10
C LYS A 48 32.74 7.58 -4.60
N VAL A 49 31.67 7.25 -3.87
CA VAL A 49 30.80 8.22 -3.21
C VAL A 49 30.98 8.10 -1.71
N HIS A 50 31.43 9.18 -1.08
CA HIS A 50 31.53 9.19 0.37
C HIS A 50 30.13 9.11 1.00
N LYS A 51 29.98 8.37 2.10
CA LYS A 51 28.68 8.10 2.75
C LYS A 51 27.89 9.39 3.05
N LEU A 52 28.56 10.43 3.55
CA LEU A 52 27.95 11.72 3.88
C LEU A 52 27.49 12.51 2.63
N GLU A 53 28.10 12.22 1.48
CA GLU A 53 27.79 12.85 0.20
C GLU A 53 26.77 12.06 -0.61
N ARG A 54 26.27 10.92 -0.12
CA ARG A 54 25.30 10.10 -0.85
C ARG A 54 23.99 10.86 -1.10
N ASN A 55 23.51 11.61 -0.11
CA ASN A 55 22.27 12.38 -0.25
C ASN A 55 22.47 13.56 -1.20
N TRP A 56 21.56 13.73 -2.17
CA TRP A 56 21.57 14.83 -3.13
C TRP A 56 21.55 16.22 -2.48
N THR A 57 20.98 16.35 -1.28
CA THR A 57 20.99 17.62 -0.53
C THR A 57 22.38 18.01 -0.02
N THR A 58 23.29 17.04 0.12
CA THR A 58 24.69 17.32 0.46
C THR A 58 25.41 17.84 -0.78
N VAL A 59 26.05 18.99 -0.64
CA VAL A 59 26.88 19.61 -1.67
C VAL A 59 28.14 18.74 -1.89
N SER A 60 28.32 18.24 -3.10
CA SER A 60 29.53 17.52 -3.53
C SER A 60 30.00 18.07 -4.89
N PRO A 61 30.78 19.16 -4.91
CA PRO A 61 31.13 19.87 -6.14
C PRO A 61 32.04 19.07 -7.07
N GLY A 62 32.83 18.14 -6.51
CA GLY A 62 33.72 17.25 -7.26
C GLY A 62 33.07 15.96 -7.74
N TYR A 63 31.76 15.79 -7.53
CA TYR A 63 31.06 14.57 -7.91
C TYR A 63 30.98 14.43 -9.42
N SER A 64 31.74 13.48 -9.96
CA SER A 64 31.75 13.10 -11.37
C SER A 64 31.49 11.61 -11.50
N PRO A 65 30.23 11.17 -11.65
CA PRO A 65 29.88 9.77 -11.79
C PRO A 65 30.37 9.18 -13.11
N THR A 66 30.75 7.90 -13.09
CA THR A 66 31.12 7.17 -14.31
C THR A 66 29.89 7.01 -15.20
N PRO A 67 29.91 7.48 -16.47
CA PRO A 67 28.77 7.32 -17.39
C PRO A 67 28.53 5.86 -17.74
N TRP A 68 27.25 5.44 -17.71
CA TRP A 68 26.85 4.08 -18.08
C TRP A 68 25.46 4.04 -18.72
N ASN A 69 25.41 3.65 -20.00
CA ASN A 69 24.18 3.37 -20.73
C ASN A 69 24.36 2.07 -21.49
N ALA A 70 23.86 0.97 -20.93
CA ALA A 70 23.96 -0.33 -21.58
C ALA A 70 23.01 -0.40 -22.81
N PRO A 71 23.31 -1.25 -23.80
CA PRO A 71 22.36 -1.59 -24.85
C PRO A 71 21.03 -2.05 -24.27
N CYS A 72 19.93 -1.78 -24.99
CA CYS A 72 18.61 -2.22 -24.53
C CYS A 72 18.52 -3.75 -24.52
N MET A 73 18.32 -4.32 -23.33
CA MET A 73 18.13 -5.77 -23.13
C MET A 73 16.66 -6.16 -22.90
N ALA A 74 15.76 -5.18 -22.77
CA ALA A 74 14.32 -5.39 -22.67
C ALA A 74 13.66 -5.30 -24.05
N LYS A 75 12.37 -5.63 -24.12
CA LYS A 75 11.55 -5.49 -25.35
C LYS A 75 11.57 -4.06 -25.90
N SER A 76 11.59 -3.07 -25.01
CA SER A 76 11.79 -1.67 -25.36
C SER A 76 12.48 -0.95 -24.20
N CYS A 77 13.22 0.10 -24.53
CA CYS A 77 13.83 0.98 -23.56
C CYS A 77 13.53 2.43 -23.94
N ASP A 78 13.61 3.31 -22.95
CA ASP A 78 13.54 4.74 -23.19
C ASP A 78 14.68 5.18 -24.11
N SER A 79 14.33 6.11 -25.00
CA SER A 79 15.31 6.82 -25.82
C SER A 79 16.12 7.81 -24.96
N SER A 80 16.80 8.74 -25.63
CA SER A 80 17.46 9.86 -24.96
C SER A 80 16.50 10.63 -24.05
N ILE A 81 17.00 11.11 -22.91
CA ILE A 81 16.20 11.78 -21.87
C ILE A 81 15.51 13.03 -22.41
N GLU A 82 16.09 13.71 -23.40
CA GLU A 82 15.59 14.95 -23.99
C GLU A 82 14.24 14.76 -24.71
N LYS A 83 13.85 13.51 -24.97
CA LYS A 83 12.55 13.16 -25.54
C LYS A 83 11.47 12.94 -24.48
N ILE A 84 11.84 12.90 -23.20
CA ILE A 84 10.92 12.76 -22.08
C ILE A 84 10.63 14.16 -21.55
N SER A 85 9.36 14.54 -21.57
CA SER A 85 8.93 15.81 -20.99
C SER A 85 9.15 15.75 -19.47
N GLU A 86 9.69 16.82 -18.86
CA GLU A 86 9.83 16.91 -17.39
C GLU A 86 8.49 16.63 -16.68
N ASP A 87 7.42 17.02 -17.33
CA ASP A 87 6.03 16.87 -16.94
C ASP A 87 5.54 15.41 -16.94
N GLU A 88 6.25 14.48 -17.59
CA GLU A 88 5.97 13.04 -17.57
C GLU A 88 6.47 12.39 -16.26
N HIS A 89 7.51 12.95 -15.64
CA HIS A 89 8.06 12.43 -14.41
C HIS A 89 7.08 12.56 -13.23
N ASN A 90 7.02 11.54 -12.38
CA ASN A 90 6.09 11.45 -11.26
C ASN A 90 4.58 11.56 -11.63
N ARG A 91 4.19 11.57 -12.91
CA ARG A 91 2.77 11.53 -13.33
C ARG A 91 2.29 10.10 -13.48
N ARG A 92 1.00 9.90 -13.16
CA ARG A 92 0.34 8.59 -13.24
C ARG A 92 -0.20 8.31 -14.64
N ARG A 93 -0.67 9.33 -15.36
CA ARG A 93 -1.16 9.25 -16.74
C ARG A 93 -1.70 10.60 -17.24
N SER A 94 -1.50 10.84 -18.53
CA SER A 94 -2.61 11.16 -19.44
C SER A 94 -2.44 10.44 -20.80
N GLU A 95 -1.21 10.16 -21.26
CA GLU A 95 -0.98 9.58 -22.61
C GLU A 95 0.09 8.45 -22.72
N SER A 96 0.95 8.23 -21.72
CA SER A 96 2.04 7.22 -21.76
C SER A 96 1.62 5.85 -21.20
N THR A 97 2.16 4.76 -21.77
CA THR A 97 2.01 3.37 -21.28
C THR A 97 3.01 3.01 -20.19
N ILE A 98 3.94 3.90 -19.86
CA ILE A 98 5.02 3.68 -18.90
C ILE A 98 4.68 4.40 -17.59
N ASN A 99 4.73 3.67 -16.47
CA ASN A 99 4.50 4.23 -15.15
C ASN A 99 5.80 4.79 -14.58
N ARG A 100 5.89 6.12 -14.51
CA ARG A 100 7.05 6.84 -13.96
C ARG A 100 6.83 7.30 -12.52
N LYS A 101 5.93 6.67 -11.75
CA LYS A 101 5.78 6.95 -10.32
C LYS A 101 6.62 5.98 -9.49
N ARG A 102 7.04 6.42 -8.31
CA ARG A 102 7.65 5.51 -7.34
C ARG A 102 6.61 4.53 -6.80
N ALA A 103 7.06 3.33 -6.43
CA ALA A 103 6.17 2.39 -5.76
C ALA A 103 5.78 2.97 -4.38
N MET A 104 4.47 2.99 -4.10
CA MET A 104 3.97 3.46 -2.82
C MET A 104 4.56 2.60 -1.69
N CYS A 105 5.20 3.23 -0.72
CA CYS A 105 5.61 2.62 0.55
C CYS A 105 5.04 3.44 1.71
N CYS A 106 4.91 2.84 2.89
CA CYS A 106 4.45 3.52 4.11
C CYS A 106 3.15 4.33 3.93
N CYS A 107 2.21 3.81 3.13
CA CYS A 107 0.89 4.42 2.89
C CYS A 107 0.94 5.82 2.23
N ALA A 108 2.10 6.24 1.73
CA ALA A 108 2.37 7.56 1.15
C ALA A 108 2.82 7.46 -0.31
N GLU A 109 2.35 8.40 -1.14
CA GLU A 109 2.92 8.60 -2.47
C GLU A 109 4.28 9.27 -2.32
N HIS A 110 5.31 8.68 -2.94
CA HIS A 110 6.66 9.25 -2.95
C HIS A 110 6.94 9.86 -4.33
N ARG A 111 7.61 11.01 -4.34
CA ARG A 111 8.14 11.63 -5.56
C ARG A 111 9.66 11.52 -5.59
N TYR A 112 10.24 11.70 -6.76
CA TYR A 112 11.68 11.91 -6.95
C TYR A 112 11.94 13.27 -7.59
N GLU A 113 13.13 13.80 -7.34
CA GLU A 113 13.60 15.05 -7.93
C GLU A 113 14.03 14.83 -9.39
N VAL A 114 13.83 15.84 -10.22
CA VAL A 114 14.32 15.89 -11.59
C VAL A 114 15.19 17.14 -11.69
N LYS A 115 16.41 16.97 -12.20
CA LYS A 115 17.37 18.05 -12.36
C LYS A 115 17.93 18.02 -13.78
N ASP A 116 17.83 19.14 -14.49
CA ASP A 116 18.27 19.29 -15.87
C ASP A 116 17.66 18.21 -16.80
N GLY A 117 16.39 17.85 -16.57
CA GLY A 117 15.68 16.76 -17.26
C GLY A 117 16.02 15.34 -16.77
N TYR A 118 17.02 15.15 -15.91
CA TYR A 118 17.39 13.83 -15.40
C TYR A 118 16.73 13.51 -14.05
N PRO A 119 16.05 12.36 -13.90
CA PRO A 119 15.56 11.92 -12.60
C PRO A 119 16.74 11.62 -11.67
N LEU A 120 16.60 11.94 -10.39
CA LEU A 120 17.60 11.65 -9.36
C LEU A 120 17.14 10.49 -8.49
N ASN A 121 18.01 9.49 -8.33
CA ASN A 121 17.74 8.32 -7.52
C ASN A 121 17.42 8.72 -6.08
N PRO A 122 16.23 8.38 -5.55
CA PRO A 122 15.80 8.77 -4.21
C PRO A 122 16.68 8.19 -3.10
N SER A 123 17.42 7.11 -3.37
CA SER A 123 18.40 6.52 -2.44
C SER A 123 19.76 7.24 -2.46
N GLY A 124 19.93 8.25 -3.32
CA GLY A 124 21.13 9.08 -3.42
C GLY A 124 22.08 8.71 -4.57
N ARG A 125 23.24 9.36 -4.57
CA ARG A 125 24.36 9.16 -5.52
C ARG A 125 24.88 7.73 -5.45
N THR A 126 25.05 7.08 -6.61
CA THR A 126 25.56 5.71 -6.74
C THR A 126 26.97 5.64 -7.33
N GLY A 127 27.48 6.74 -7.87
CA GLY A 127 28.75 6.79 -8.59
C GLY A 127 28.64 6.42 -10.08
N LEU A 128 27.43 6.14 -10.57
CA LEU A 128 27.13 5.82 -11.96
C LEU A 128 26.05 6.74 -12.52
N SER A 129 26.27 7.37 -13.66
CA SER A 129 25.25 8.15 -14.37
C SER A 129 24.70 7.37 -15.58
N GLY A 130 23.65 7.89 -16.20
CA GLY A 130 22.91 7.23 -17.28
C GLY A 130 21.88 6.21 -16.78
N ARG A 131 21.24 5.48 -17.70
CA ARG A 131 20.25 4.44 -17.35
C ARG A 131 20.85 3.14 -16.85
N GLY A 132 22.13 2.89 -17.13
CA GLY A 132 22.73 1.58 -16.93
C GLY A 132 21.97 0.48 -17.69
N LEU A 133 21.58 -0.58 -16.98
CA LEU A 133 20.83 -1.72 -17.52
C LEU A 133 19.31 -1.51 -17.52
N CYS A 134 18.83 -0.50 -16.81
CA CYS A 134 17.40 -0.27 -16.66
C CYS A 134 16.77 0.14 -18.00
N PRO A 135 15.61 -0.42 -18.38
CA PRO A 135 14.91 -0.03 -19.59
C PRO A 135 14.40 1.41 -19.54
N ARG A 136 14.03 1.92 -18.35
CA ARG A 136 13.42 3.24 -18.18
C ARG A 136 14.33 4.20 -17.40
N TRP A 137 14.26 5.49 -17.75
CA TRP A 137 14.78 6.55 -16.88
C TRP A 137 13.90 6.68 -15.62
N GLY A 138 14.55 6.79 -14.46
CA GLY A 138 13.88 6.87 -13.17
C GLY A 138 13.45 5.49 -12.63
N PRO A 139 12.22 5.34 -12.14
CA PRO A 139 11.76 4.09 -11.53
C PRO A 139 11.54 2.98 -12.58
N ASN A 140 12.00 1.77 -12.28
CA ASN A 140 11.78 0.56 -13.07
C ASN A 140 11.07 -0.48 -12.20
N HIS A 141 9.81 -0.79 -12.52
CA HIS A 141 8.98 -1.60 -11.65
C HIS A 141 9.27 -3.10 -11.81
N TYR A 142 9.58 -3.74 -10.69
CA TYR A 142 9.81 -5.18 -10.60
C TYR A 142 8.77 -5.82 -9.69
N ILE A 143 7.97 -6.73 -10.24
CA ILE A 143 6.89 -7.39 -9.51
C ILE A 143 7.35 -8.77 -9.10
N LYS A 144 7.10 -9.16 -7.84
CA LYS A 144 7.16 -10.54 -7.36
C LYS A 144 5.79 -10.99 -6.88
N LEU A 145 5.30 -12.12 -7.37
CA LEU A 145 4.00 -12.69 -7.03
C LEU A 145 4.16 -14.05 -6.35
N LEU A 146 3.41 -14.26 -5.26
CA LEU A 146 3.27 -15.55 -4.58
C LEU A 146 1.81 -15.98 -4.61
N PHE A 147 1.52 -17.17 -5.11
CA PHE A 147 0.15 -17.71 -5.12
C PHE A 147 -0.11 -18.53 -3.87
N VAL A 148 -1.09 -18.12 -3.08
CA VAL A 148 -1.43 -18.75 -1.79
C VAL A 148 -2.84 -19.29 -1.83
N LYS A 149 -2.99 -20.58 -1.55
CA LYS A 149 -4.27 -21.27 -1.38
C LYS A 149 -4.50 -21.55 0.10
N LYS A 150 -5.72 -21.33 0.56
CA LYS A 150 -6.15 -21.61 1.92
C LYS A 150 -7.19 -22.71 1.90
N GLU A 151 -7.01 -23.71 2.75
CA GLU A 151 -7.96 -24.81 2.92
C GLU A 151 -8.37 -24.91 4.39
N LYS A 152 -9.67 -25.08 4.63
CA LYS A 152 -10.21 -25.29 5.96
C LYS A 152 -10.40 -26.78 6.18
N SER A 153 -9.67 -27.34 7.14
CA SER A 153 -10.00 -28.64 7.74
C SER A 153 -10.87 -28.41 8.98
N LYS A 154 -11.54 -29.46 9.47
CA LYS A 154 -12.53 -29.38 10.57
C LYS A 154 -12.03 -28.68 11.84
N LYS A 155 -10.70 -28.60 12.05
CA LYS A 155 -10.07 -27.96 13.21
C LYS A 155 -8.98 -26.94 12.87
N ASP A 156 -8.42 -26.96 11.66
CA ASP A 156 -7.25 -26.19 11.29
C ASP A 156 -7.39 -25.49 9.94
N VAL A 157 -6.67 -24.38 9.78
CA VAL A 157 -6.55 -23.65 8.52
C VAL A 157 -5.17 -23.89 7.96
N MET A 158 -5.09 -24.61 6.84
CA MET A 158 -3.84 -24.88 6.16
C MET A 158 -3.63 -23.89 5.02
N HIS A 159 -2.39 -23.45 4.85
CA HIS A 159 -1.98 -22.58 3.75
C HIS A 159 -1.08 -23.39 2.83
N PHE A 160 -1.25 -23.22 1.53
CA PHE A 160 -0.43 -23.84 0.51
C PHE A 160 0.15 -22.76 -0.38
N LEU A 161 1.42 -22.93 -0.74
CA LEU A 161 2.12 -22.06 -1.67
C LEU A 161 2.36 -22.85 -2.96
N LEU A 162 2.14 -22.19 -4.10
CA LEU A 162 2.48 -22.78 -5.39
C LEU A 162 3.99 -22.61 -5.61
N SER A 163 4.71 -23.71 -5.75
CA SER A 163 6.17 -23.71 -5.87
C SER A 163 6.62 -24.70 -6.95
N LEU A 164 7.71 -24.37 -7.66
CA LEU A 164 8.33 -25.27 -8.63
C LEU A 164 8.77 -26.56 -7.91
N ASN A 165 8.39 -27.70 -8.47
CA ASN A 165 8.61 -29.04 -7.88
C ASN A 165 7.97 -29.27 -6.49
N GLY A 166 7.23 -28.29 -5.93
CA GLY A 166 6.60 -28.38 -4.61
C GLY A 166 7.60 -28.27 -3.45
N THR A 167 8.66 -27.49 -3.60
CA THR A 167 9.67 -27.26 -2.54
C THR A 167 9.25 -26.16 -1.58
N ASP A 168 9.80 -26.17 -0.37
CA ASP A 168 9.67 -25.10 0.63
C ASP A 168 10.58 -23.89 0.39
N ASP A 169 11.52 -24.01 -0.57
CA ASP A 169 12.32 -22.90 -1.08
C ASP A 169 11.43 -21.82 -1.72
N LEU A 170 11.50 -20.61 -1.18
CA LEU A 170 10.69 -19.47 -1.59
C LEU A 170 11.13 -18.92 -2.95
N GLU A 171 12.39 -19.11 -3.35
CA GLU A 171 12.89 -18.70 -4.67
C GLU A 171 12.19 -19.45 -5.80
N ASN A 172 11.82 -20.70 -5.55
CA ASN A 172 11.05 -21.53 -6.48
C ASN A 172 9.54 -21.20 -6.50
N ALA A 173 9.08 -20.32 -5.61
CA ALA A 173 7.68 -19.92 -5.51
C ALA A 173 7.38 -18.55 -6.11
N TYR A 174 8.41 -17.72 -6.31
CA TYR A 174 8.23 -16.39 -6.90
C TYR A 174 7.99 -16.48 -8.40
N PHE A 175 6.93 -15.80 -8.84
CA PHE A 175 6.78 -15.39 -10.23
C PHE A 175 7.14 -13.92 -10.33
N GLU A 176 8.21 -13.60 -11.05
CA GLU A 176 8.78 -12.27 -11.01
C GLU A 176 9.24 -11.74 -12.36
N GLY A 177 9.30 -10.41 -12.48
CA GLY A 177 9.76 -9.74 -13.69
C GLY A 177 9.48 -8.24 -13.71
N PHE A 178 10.10 -7.56 -14.68
CA PHE A 178 9.86 -6.14 -14.93
C PHE A 178 8.54 -5.93 -15.68
N VAL A 179 7.84 -4.85 -15.33
CA VAL A 179 6.60 -4.40 -16.00
C VAL A 179 6.66 -2.89 -16.20
N ASP A 180 6.04 -2.40 -17.27
CA ASP A 180 6.06 -0.96 -17.57
C ASP A 180 5.04 -0.19 -16.73
N ASP A 181 3.87 -0.79 -16.47
CA ASP A 181 2.86 -0.23 -15.58
C ASP A 181 2.22 -1.30 -14.69
N PRO A 182 2.60 -1.39 -13.39
CA PRO A 182 2.00 -2.33 -12.44
C PRO A 182 0.48 -2.21 -12.25
N GLU A 183 -0.12 -1.08 -12.67
CA GLU A 183 -1.57 -0.86 -12.61
C GLU A 183 -2.33 -1.56 -13.74
N GLU A 184 -1.71 -1.68 -14.91
CA GLU A 184 -2.29 -2.33 -16.10
C GLU A 184 -1.69 -3.72 -16.34
N GLU A 185 -0.38 -3.87 -16.17
CA GLU A 185 0.44 -5.07 -16.36
C GLU A 185 0.87 -5.64 -15.00
N PHE A 186 -0.06 -6.29 -14.30
CA PHE A 186 0.22 -6.85 -12.97
C PHE A 186 1.05 -8.14 -13.00
N PHE A 187 0.89 -8.95 -14.05
CA PHE A 187 1.60 -10.22 -14.22
C PHE A 187 2.81 -10.01 -15.14
N PRO A 188 4.02 -10.47 -14.77
CA PRO A 188 5.15 -10.53 -15.69
C PRO A 188 4.79 -11.26 -16.98
N ALA A 189 5.40 -10.88 -18.12
CA ALA A 189 4.97 -11.29 -19.46
C ALA A 189 4.74 -12.81 -19.62
N ASP A 190 5.71 -13.65 -19.23
CA ASP A 190 5.61 -15.11 -19.37
C ASP A 190 4.45 -15.69 -18.55
N LEU A 191 4.24 -15.16 -17.34
CA LEU A 191 3.13 -15.55 -16.49
C LEU A 191 1.79 -15.03 -17.02
N HIS A 192 1.76 -13.78 -17.50
CA HIS A 192 0.58 -13.18 -18.12
C HIS A 192 0.10 -14.04 -19.29
N ASP A 193 0.99 -14.41 -20.19
CA ASP A 193 0.66 -15.17 -21.39
C ASP A 193 0.20 -16.59 -21.03
N THR A 194 0.84 -17.22 -20.05
CA THR A 194 0.43 -18.54 -19.54
C THR A 194 -0.97 -18.51 -18.92
N ILE A 195 -1.24 -17.55 -18.03
CA ILE A 195 -2.55 -17.41 -17.38
C ILE A 195 -3.63 -17.05 -18.41
N SER A 196 -3.33 -16.11 -19.30
CA SER A 196 -4.25 -15.68 -20.36
C SER A 196 -4.60 -16.84 -21.28
N TYR A 197 -3.62 -17.64 -21.70
CA TYR A 197 -3.83 -18.83 -22.51
C TYR A 197 -4.78 -19.82 -21.83
N ASP A 198 -4.51 -20.16 -20.58
CA ASP A 198 -5.31 -21.13 -19.82
C ASP A 198 -6.76 -20.66 -19.60
N LEU A 199 -6.94 -19.38 -19.25
CA LEU A 199 -8.27 -18.80 -19.06
C LEU A 199 -9.06 -18.71 -20.37
N ASN A 200 -8.39 -18.35 -21.47
CA ASN A 200 -9.00 -18.32 -22.80
C ASN A 200 -9.42 -19.71 -23.26
N LEU A 201 -8.59 -20.72 -23.01
CA LEU A 201 -8.92 -22.11 -23.33
C LEU A 201 -10.13 -22.61 -22.52
N GLN A 202 -10.20 -22.25 -21.25
CA GLN A 202 -11.31 -22.64 -20.37
C GLN A 202 -12.63 -21.94 -20.73
N PHE A 203 -12.62 -20.62 -20.91
CA PHE A 203 -13.85 -19.84 -21.03
C PHE A 203 -14.24 -19.51 -22.47
N LYS A 204 -13.31 -19.60 -23.42
CA LYS A 204 -13.50 -19.18 -24.81
C LYS A 204 -13.97 -17.72 -24.93
N ASP A 205 -13.60 -16.89 -23.97
CA ASP A 205 -13.97 -15.48 -23.85
C ASP A 205 -12.77 -14.69 -23.30
N SER A 206 -12.11 -13.94 -24.20
CA SER A 206 -10.95 -13.12 -23.88
C SER A 206 -11.26 -11.94 -22.97
N LYS A 207 -12.47 -11.37 -23.06
CA LYS A 207 -12.90 -10.29 -22.18
C LYS A 207 -13.10 -10.80 -20.76
N LYS A 208 -13.62 -12.03 -20.60
CA LYS A 208 -13.72 -12.67 -19.29
C LYS A 208 -12.33 -12.95 -18.71
N ALA A 209 -11.39 -13.48 -19.50
CA ALA A 209 -10.01 -13.73 -19.07
C ALA A 209 -9.33 -12.44 -18.57
N GLU A 210 -9.35 -11.38 -19.37
CA GLU A 210 -8.79 -10.07 -19.01
C GLU A 210 -9.44 -9.50 -17.72
N LYS A 211 -10.76 -9.62 -17.58
CA LYS A 211 -11.49 -9.19 -16.39
C LYS A 211 -11.07 -9.96 -15.13
N LEU A 212 -10.80 -11.26 -15.24
CA LEU A 212 -10.31 -12.07 -14.12
C LEU A 212 -8.89 -11.63 -13.70
N MET A 213 -8.01 -11.40 -14.66
CA MET A 213 -6.64 -10.93 -14.40
C MET A 213 -6.63 -9.53 -13.76
N LYS A 214 -7.44 -8.60 -14.27
CA LYS A 214 -7.64 -7.26 -13.67
C LYS A 214 -8.22 -7.33 -12.26
N LYS A 215 -9.16 -8.24 -12.00
CA LYS A 215 -9.69 -8.47 -10.65
C LYS A 215 -8.62 -9.02 -9.71
N ALA A 216 -7.76 -9.92 -10.19
CA ALA A 216 -6.72 -10.53 -9.39
C ALA A 216 -5.75 -9.49 -8.84
N ARG A 217 -5.27 -8.55 -9.67
CA ARG A 217 -4.49 -7.38 -9.21
C ARG A 217 -5.16 -6.68 -8.02
N LYS A 218 -6.43 -6.31 -8.16
CA LYS A 218 -7.19 -5.55 -7.13
C LYS A 218 -7.45 -6.35 -5.85
N ARG A 219 -7.47 -7.68 -5.93
CA ARG A 219 -7.80 -8.59 -4.83
C ARG A 219 -6.56 -9.20 -4.16
N SER A 220 -5.40 -9.11 -4.80
CA SER A 220 -4.11 -9.48 -4.24
C SER A 220 -3.72 -8.54 -3.11
N ALA A 221 -3.03 -9.07 -2.12
CA ALA A 221 -2.50 -8.28 -1.02
C ALA A 221 -1.06 -7.87 -1.35
N ARG A 222 -0.80 -6.57 -1.42
CA ARG A 222 0.57 -6.08 -1.53
C ARG A 222 1.24 -6.15 -0.16
N VAL A 223 2.35 -6.86 -0.07
CA VAL A 223 3.11 -7.03 1.17
C VAL A 223 4.17 -5.96 1.31
N LEU A 224 4.94 -5.73 0.25
CA LEU A 224 5.98 -4.69 0.19
C LEU A 224 5.92 -3.90 -1.10
N GLY A 225 6.46 -2.69 -1.06
CA GLY A 225 6.67 -1.85 -2.23
C GLY A 225 7.69 -0.76 -1.92
N GLY A 226 8.58 -0.44 -2.87
CA GLY A 226 9.51 0.70 -2.75
C GLY A 226 10.79 0.52 -3.55
N SER A 227 11.70 1.48 -3.45
CA SER A 227 13.02 1.38 -4.07
C SER A 227 13.84 0.29 -3.41
N VAL A 228 14.58 -0.48 -4.22
CA VAL A 228 15.30 -1.68 -3.79
C VAL A 228 16.80 -1.53 -4.06
N PRO A 229 17.69 -1.97 -3.15
CA PRO A 229 19.11 -2.07 -3.44
C PRO A 229 19.34 -3.06 -4.58
N SER A 230 19.87 -2.57 -5.70
CA SER A 230 20.13 -3.36 -6.89
C SER A 230 21.42 -2.92 -7.57
N HIS A 231 22.13 -3.88 -8.15
CA HIS A 231 23.30 -3.63 -8.98
C HIS A 231 22.95 -2.86 -10.27
N MET A 232 21.67 -2.81 -10.64
CA MET A 232 21.17 -2.04 -11.79
C MET A 232 21.03 -0.54 -11.50
N ASN A 233 21.04 -0.14 -10.22
CA ASN A 233 20.79 1.24 -9.84
C ASN A 233 21.94 2.16 -10.30
N THR A 234 21.56 3.28 -10.88
CA THR A 234 22.41 4.43 -11.22
C THR A 234 21.84 5.69 -10.53
N ASP A 235 22.46 6.84 -10.76
CA ASP A 235 21.94 8.14 -10.35
C ASP A 235 20.61 8.48 -11.03
N HIS A 236 20.34 7.90 -12.21
CA HIS A 236 19.21 8.29 -13.06
C HIS A 236 18.25 7.16 -13.43
N ALA A 237 18.48 5.94 -12.93
CA ALA A 237 17.55 4.83 -13.07
C ALA A 237 17.70 3.86 -11.89
N TRP A 238 16.59 3.37 -11.36
CA TRP A 238 16.59 2.47 -10.19
C TRP A 238 15.43 1.49 -10.21
N VAL A 239 15.55 0.43 -9.44
CA VAL A 239 14.52 -0.60 -9.29
C VAL A 239 13.52 -0.23 -8.19
N GLU A 240 12.23 -0.30 -8.52
CA GLU A 240 11.10 -0.20 -7.59
C GLU A 240 10.44 -1.58 -7.48
N GLY A 241 10.75 -2.31 -6.42
CA GLY A 241 10.26 -3.66 -6.18
C GLY A 241 8.89 -3.65 -5.50
N GLN A 242 8.01 -4.57 -5.88
CA GLN A 242 6.72 -4.78 -5.22
C GLN A 242 6.40 -6.26 -5.09
N VAL A 243 6.05 -6.69 -3.88
CA VAL A 243 5.75 -8.09 -3.57
C VAL A 243 4.27 -8.23 -3.26
N TYR A 244 3.59 -9.15 -3.93
CA TYR A 244 2.16 -9.40 -3.75
C TYR A 244 1.87 -10.87 -3.44
N LEU A 245 0.89 -11.08 -2.56
CA LEU A 245 0.23 -12.37 -2.38
C LEU A 245 -1.04 -12.41 -3.23
N VAL A 246 -1.07 -13.32 -4.21
CA VAL A 246 -2.27 -13.65 -4.96
C VAL A 246 -3.07 -14.68 -4.16
N LEU A 247 -4.08 -14.19 -3.44
CA LEU A 247 -4.92 -15.01 -2.58
C LEU A 247 -5.97 -15.78 -3.40
N CYS A 248 -5.81 -17.10 -3.52
CA CYS A 248 -6.72 -17.92 -4.33
C CYS A 248 -8.14 -17.98 -3.78
N GLU A 249 -8.34 -17.80 -2.47
CA GLU A 249 -9.68 -17.68 -1.88
C GLU A 249 -10.46 -16.46 -2.45
N LYS A 250 -9.77 -15.41 -2.88
CA LYS A 250 -10.38 -14.22 -3.51
C LYS A 250 -10.39 -14.30 -5.04
N ASN A 251 -9.62 -15.22 -5.61
CA ASN A 251 -9.33 -15.34 -7.05
C ASN A 251 -9.54 -16.78 -7.55
N VAL A 252 -10.66 -17.40 -7.14
CA VAL A 252 -10.94 -18.84 -7.35
C VAL A 252 -10.79 -19.25 -8.82
N GLU A 253 -11.52 -18.61 -9.74
CA GLU A 253 -11.47 -18.95 -11.17
C GLU A 253 -10.06 -18.79 -11.76
N LEU A 254 -9.29 -17.78 -11.33
CA LEU A 254 -7.93 -17.61 -11.82
C LEU A 254 -7.01 -18.73 -11.34
N CYS A 255 -7.07 -19.10 -10.05
CA CYS A 255 -6.21 -20.14 -9.52
C CYS A 255 -6.59 -21.55 -10.00
N GLU A 256 -7.89 -21.81 -10.18
CA GLU A 256 -8.38 -23.13 -10.61
C GLU A 256 -8.13 -23.37 -12.11
N TYR A 257 -8.31 -22.34 -12.94
CA TYR A 257 -8.24 -22.48 -14.38
C TYR A 257 -6.97 -21.90 -14.99
N GLY A 258 -6.52 -20.74 -14.52
CA GLY A 258 -5.39 -19.99 -15.09
C GLY A 258 -4.00 -20.48 -14.71
N LEU A 259 -3.87 -21.43 -13.78
CA LEU A 259 -2.57 -21.97 -13.34
C LEU A 259 -2.34 -23.42 -13.81
N ARG A 260 -3.12 -23.90 -14.78
CA ARG A 260 -3.11 -25.31 -15.21
C ARG A 260 -1.85 -25.66 -15.98
N THR A 261 -1.42 -24.81 -16.91
CA THR A 261 -0.21 -25.01 -17.69
C THR A 261 1.03 -24.98 -16.78
N LEU A 262 1.07 -24.09 -15.79
CA LEU A 262 2.14 -24.07 -14.78
C LEU A 262 2.24 -25.41 -14.04
N GLN A 263 1.10 -25.96 -13.62
CA GLN A 263 1.07 -27.20 -12.86
C GLN A 263 1.32 -28.45 -13.71
N THR A 264 0.78 -28.49 -14.92
CA THR A 264 0.81 -29.69 -15.78
C THR A 264 2.04 -29.77 -16.67
N LYS A 265 2.60 -28.63 -17.10
CA LYS A 265 3.74 -28.58 -18.03
C LYS A 265 5.02 -28.03 -17.41
N GLN A 266 4.92 -27.13 -16.44
CA GLN A 266 6.08 -26.44 -15.86
C GLN A 266 6.45 -26.95 -14.45
N GLY A 267 5.77 -27.98 -13.94
CA GLY A 267 6.16 -28.66 -12.71
C GLY A 267 5.79 -27.95 -11.40
N TYR A 268 4.98 -26.90 -11.43
CA TYR A 268 4.53 -26.22 -10.22
C TYR A 268 3.52 -27.05 -9.44
N ARG A 269 3.64 -27.08 -8.11
CA ARG A 269 2.75 -27.87 -7.24
C ARG A 269 2.40 -27.06 -6.00
N TRP A 270 1.17 -27.27 -5.51
CA TRP A 270 0.76 -26.77 -4.20
C TRP A 270 1.48 -27.58 -3.12
N PHE A 271 2.30 -26.92 -2.32
CA PHE A 271 2.94 -27.53 -1.16
C PHE A 271 2.41 -26.90 0.12
N LEU A 272 2.39 -27.67 1.22
CA LEU A 272 1.92 -27.18 2.50
C LEU A 272 2.90 -26.13 3.04
N TRP A 273 2.44 -24.88 3.07
CA TRP A 273 3.27 -23.75 3.43
C TRP A 273 3.25 -23.52 4.94
N ASN A 274 4.36 -23.87 5.60
CA ASN A 274 4.61 -23.48 6.98
C ASN A 274 5.13 -22.04 7.01
N ARG A 275 4.20 -21.09 7.16
CA ARG A 275 4.52 -19.66 7.22
C ARG A 275 5.58 -19.33 8.28
N GLU A 276 5.52 -19.95 9.46
CA GLU A 276 6.47 -19.69 10.56
C GLU A 276 7.88 -20.17 10.23
N SER A 277 8.01 -21.26 9.47
CA SER A 277 9.30 -21.76 9.02
C SER A 277 9.92 -20.84 7.97
N SER A 278 9.15 -20.41 6.96
CA SER A 278 9.64 -19.45 5.96
C SER A 278 9.99 -18.11 6.57
N ILE A 279 9.20 -17.64 7.54
CA ILE A 279 9.50 -16.45 8.35
C ILE A 279 10.85 -16.60 9.04
N ARG A 280 11.05 -17.68 9.80
CA ARG A 280 12.28 -17.92 10.57
C ARG A 280 13.51 -18.06 9.67
N GLU A 281 13.35 -18.65 8.50
CA GLU A 281 14.43 -18.77 7.52
C GLU A 281 14.78 -17.42 6.91
N THR A 282 13.76 -16.62 6.55
CA THR A 282 13.94 -15.25 6.08
C THR A 282 14.61 -14.39 7.16
N GLU A 283 14.22 -14.54 8.42
CA GLU A 283 14.88 -13.88 9.56
C GLU A 283 16.32 -14.32 9.72
N ARG A 284 16.63 -15.63 9.59
CA ARG A 284 18.02 -16.12 9.68
C ARG A 284 18.87 -15.57 8.56
N LEU A 285 18.37 -15.56 7.32
CA LEU A 285 19.05 -14.97 6.18
C LEU A 285 19.27 -13.47 6.40
N THR A 286 18.26 -12.75 6.89
CA THR A 286 18.36 -11.32 7.25
C THR A 286 19.34 -11.09 8.40
N LYS A 287 19.37 -11.97 9.41
CA LYS A 287 20.30 -11.91 10.55
C LYS A 287 21.74 -12.31 10.17
N SER A 288 21.90 -13.09 9.10
CA SER A 288 23.19 -13.52 8.54
C SER A 288 23.77 -12.53 7.54
N MET A 289 22.94 -11.64 6.96
CA MET A 289 23.45 -10.41 6.39
C MET A 289 24.13 -9.62 7.52
N PRO A 290 25.26 -8.94 7.27
CA PRO A 290 26.05 -8.29 8.32
C PRO A 290 25.22 -7.21 9.01
N ASN A 291 24.47 -7.62 10.04
CA ASN A 291 23.67 -6.76 10.90
C ASN A 291 24.55 -5.92 11.85
N ASP A 292 25.84 -6.27 11.95
CA ASP A 292 26.80 -5.60 12.82
C ASP A 292 27.57 -4.46 12.13
N ASP A 293 27.34 -4.24 10.83
CA ASP A 293 27.95 -3.13 10.10
C ASP A 293 26.99 -1.94 9.98
N GLU A 294 27.25 -0.90 10.77
CA GLU A 294 26.51 0.36 10.73
C GLU A 294 26.50 1.00 9.33
N GLU A 295 27.52 0.72 8.51
CA GLU A 295 27.61 1.18 7.13
C GLU A 295 26.52 0.54 6.26
N THR A 296 26.43 -0.78 6.22
CA THR A 296 25.39 -1.53 5.50
C THR A 296 23.98 -1.10 5.93
N ARG A 297 23.74 -0.93 7.24
CA ARG A 297 22.43 -0.50 7.75
C ARG A 297 22.05 0.91 7.28
N THR A 298 23.03 1.82 7.24
CA THR A 298 22.79 3.19 6.76
C THR A 298 22.54 3.22 5.26
N GLU A 299 23.24 2.39 4.49
CA GLU A 299 23.01 2.24 3.05
C GLU A 299 21.61 1.69 2.77
N LEU A 300 21.20 0.63 3.47
CA LEU A 300 19.87 0.04 3.31
C LEU A 300 18.76 1.00 3.77
N ALA A 301 18.99 1.83 4.79
CA ALA A 301 18.01 2.81 5.26
C ALA A 301 17.61 3.86 4.19
N GLY A 302 18.44 4.06 3.15
CA GLY A 302 18.10 4.94 2.02
C GLY A 302 17.04 4.36 1.07
N TYR A 303 16.76 3.05 1.15
CA TYR A 303 15.84 2.37 0.25
C TYR A 303 14.44 2.26 0.85
N SER A 304 13.44 2.72 0.09
CA SER A 304 12.10 2.85 0.64
C SER A 304 11.38 1.53 0.82
N ILE A 305 11.83 0.43 0.20
CA ILE A 305 11.23 -0.89 0.45
C ILE A 305 11.35 -1.31 1.92
N PHE A 306 12.32 -0.78 2.65
CA PHE A 306 12.54 -1.04 4.07
C PHE A 306 11.86 -0.04 5.00
N CYS A 307 11.06 0.91 4.46
CA CYS A 307 10.37 1.84 5.33
C CYS A 307 9.39 1.08 6.24
N GLN A 308 9.43 1.40 7.54
CA GLN A 308 8.52 0.86 8.53
C GLN A 308 7.23 1.68 8.56
N GLY A 309 6.09 1.01 8.66
CA GLY A 309 4.80 1.65 8.94
C GLY A 309 3.91 1.85 7.73
N CYS A 310 3.18 0.79 7.36
CA CYS A 310 1.88 0.95 6.73
C CYS A 310 1.04 -0.31 6.95
N HIS A 311 0.11 -0.24 7.90
CA HIS A 311 -1.05 -1.12 7.93
C HIS A 311 -2.14 -0.47 7.06
N PRO A 312 -2.47 -1.02 5.88
CA PRO A 312 -3.44 -0.44 4.95
C PRO A 312 -4.84 -0.28 5.55
N ASP A 313 -5.17 -1.04 6.61
CA ASP A 313 -6.45 -0.96 7.30
C ASP A 313 -6.65 0.35 8.08
N MET A 314 -5.58 1.11 8.37
CA MET A 314 -5.69 2.35 9.13
C MET A 314 -6.38 3.48 8.35
N LYS A 315 -6.29 3.52 7.01
CA LYS A 315 -7.03 4.52 6.21
C LYS A 315 -8.54 4.27 6.26
N LEU A 316 -8.97 3.01 6.22
CA LEU A 316 -10.39 2.65 6.30
C LEU A 316 -10.92 2.82 7.72
N ALA A 317 -10.12 2.48 8.74
CA ALA A 317 -10.46 2.71 10.14
C ALA A 317 -10.55 4.20 10.48
N LEU A 318 -9.67 5.05 9.94
CA LEU A 318 -9.68 6.50 10.16
C LEU A 318 -10.87 7.18 9.47
N LEU A 319 -11.22 6.75 8.25
CA LEU A 319 -12.44 7.21 7.56
C LEU A 319 -13.71 6.71 8.26
N GLY A 320 -13.71 5.49 8.79
CA GLY A 320 -14.80 4.96 9.61
C GLY A 320 -14.96 5.72 10.92
N ALA A 321 -13.86 6.00 11.62
CA ALA A 321 -13.86 6.71 12.90
C ALA A 321 -14.33 8.18 12.76
N THR A 322 -13.95 8.85 11.67
CA THR A 322 -14.42 10.22 11.39
C THR A 322 -15.90 10.25 11.04
N ALA A 323 -16.41 9.30 10.23
CA ALA A 323 -17.84 9.19 9.94
C ALA A 323 -18.67 8.89 11.20
N ILE A 324 -18.19 7.98 12.06
CA ILE A 324 -18.84 7.66 13.34
C ILE A 324 -18.81 8.86 14.30
N GLY A 325 -17.69 9.57 14.38
CA GLY A 325 -17.55 10.77 15.22
C GLY A 325 -18.52 11.88 14.83
N VAL A 326 -18.68 12.14 13.52
CA VAL A 326 -19.66 13.11 13.00
C VAL A 326 -21.09 12.68 13.32
N PHE A 327 -21.42 11.39 13.15
CA PHE A 327 -22.75 10.87 13.42
C PHE A 327 -23.12 10.95 14.92
N VAL A 328 -22.19 10.60 15.82
CA VAL A 328 -22.39 10.70 17.27
C VAL A 328 -22.53 12.15 17.72
N ALA A 329 -21.70 13.07 17.20
CA ALA A 329 -21.81 14.50 17.51
C ALA A 329 -23.15 15.10 17.06
N THR A 330 -23.67 14.65 15.91
CA THR A 330 -24.98 15.08 15.39
C THR A 330 -26.12 14.57 16.29
N ILE A 331 -26.06 13.33 16.76
CA ILE A 331 -27.06 12.78 17.69
C ILE A 331 -27.03 13.50 19.04
N LEU A 332 -25.85 13.79 19.58
CA LEU A 332 -25.69 14.49 20.86
C LEU A 332 -26.21 15.92 20.77
N THR A 333 -25.88 16.67 19.70
CA THR A 333 -26.37 18.04 19.49
C THR A 333 -27.90 18.09 19.36
N ILE A 334 -28.51 17.14 18.64
CA ILE A 334 -29.97 17.02 18.56
C ILE A 334 -30.58 16.73 19.94
N ARG A 335 -30.02 15.78 20.71
CA ARG A 335 -30.53 15.46 22.06
C ARG A 335 -30.43 16.62 23.04
N PHE A 336 -29.30 17.34 23.07
CA PHE A 336 -29.13 18.50 23.95
C PHE A 336 -30.03 19.68 23.53
N SER A 337 -30.25 19.86 22.22
CA SER A 337 -31.16 20.90 21.71
C SER A 337 -32.61 20.62 22.12
N ILE A 338 -33.07 19.37 22.03
CA ILE A 338 -34.42 18.98 22.47
C ILE A 338 -34.58 19.18 23.98
N LEU A 339 -33.59 18.76 24.78
CA LEU A 339 -33.58 18.96 26.23
C LEU A 339 -33.62 20.45 26.62
N ALA A 340 -32.88 21.31 25.92
CA ALA A 340 -32.89 22.75 26.16
C ALA A 340 -34.25 23.38 25.85
N VAL A 341 -34.91 22.99 24.76
CA VAL A 341 -36.26 23.46 24.39
C VAL A 341 -37.29 23.01 25.43
N TRP A 342 -37.21 21.77 25.90
CA TRP A 342 -38.09 21.27 26.96
C TRP A 342 -37.89 22.02 28.28
N LEU A 343 -36.64 22.27 28.68
CA LEU A 343 -36.35 22.98 29.92
C LEU A 343 -36.82 24.45 29.87
N ALA A 344 -36.61 25.13 28.74
CA ALA A 344 -37.08 26.50 28.53
C ALA A 344 -38.61 26.59 28.50
N SER A 345 -39.29 25.59 27.94
CA SER A 345 -40.76 25.53 27.93
C SER A 345 -41.33 25.28 29.32
N LEU A 346 -40.66 24.45 30.13
CA LEU A 346 -41.06 24.16 31.51
C LEU A 346 -40.90 25.40 32.41
N THR A 347 -39.78 26.13 32.29
CA THR A 347 -39.56 27.34 33.08
C THR A 347 -40.52 28.46 32.70
N ALA A 348 -40.78 28.67 31.41
CA ALA A 348 -41.77 29.64 30.95
C ALA A 348 -43.19 29.31 31.45
N GLY A 349 -43.58 28.04 31.44
CA GLY A 349 -44.87 27.58 31.96
C GLY A 349 -45.02 27.82 33.46
N ILE A 350 -44.01 27.48 34.26
CA ILE A 350 -44.04 27.66 35.73
C ILE A 350 -44.11 29.16 36.09
N VAL A 351 -43.31 30.00 35.43
CA VAL A 351 -43.30 31.45 35.67
C VAL A 351 -44.65 32.07 35.31
N GLY A 352 -45.26 31.64 34.19
CA GLY A 352 -46.59 32.09 33.79
C GLY A 352 -47.68 31.72 34.80
N VAL A 353 -47.70 30.48 35.29
CA VAL A 353 -48.72 30.01 36.25
C VAL A 353 -48.61 30.71 37.60
N ILE A 354 -47.41 31.11 38.04
CA ILE A 354 -47.23 31.76 39.35
C ILE A 354 -47.43 33.28 39.27
N LEU A 355 -46.89 33.94 38.25
CA LEU A 355 -46.90 35.40 38.19
C LEU A 355 -48.23 35.99 37.72
N LEU A 356 -48.98 35.31 36.84
CA LEU A 356 -50.27 35.83 36.37
C LEU A 356 -51.30 35.99 37.50
N PRO A 357 -51.53 34.97 38.35
CA PRO A 357 -52.51 35.08 39.44
C PRO A 357 -52.13 36.16 40.45
N LEU A 358 -50.83 36.32 40.75
CA LEU A 358 -50.32 37.37 41.62
C LEU A 358 -50.56 38.76 41.02
N ALA A 359 -50.28 38.94 39.72
CA ALA A 359 -50.55 40.20 39.03
C ALA A 359 -52.05 40.54 39.06
N VAL A 360 -52.92 39.57 38.74
CA VAL A 360 -54.38 39.73 38.79
C VAL A 360 -54.84 40.12 40.20
N LEU A 361 -54.35 39.44 41.24
CA LEU A 361 -54.68 39.74 42.64
C LEU A 361 -54.24 41.15 43.04
N ILE A 362 -53.05 41.58 42.64
CA ILE A 362 -52.56 42.93 42.92
C ILE A 362 -53.46 43.96 42.23
N THR A 363 -53.80 43.75 40.95
CA THR A 363 -54.73 44.66 40.25
C THR A 363 -56.12 44.69 40.85
N THR A 364 -56.67 43.55 41.31
CA THR A 364 -57.99 43.54 41.96
C THR A 364 -57.97 44.23 43.30
N ILE A 365 -56.89 44.11 44.09
CA ILE A 365 -56.72 44.86 45.35
C ILE A 365 -56.63 46.37 45.07
N ILE A 366 -55.85 46.78 44.07
CA ILE A 366 -55.73 48.20 43.69
C ILE A 366 -57.08 48.75 43.20
N LEU A 367 -57.79 48.00 42.37
CA LEU A 367 -59.13 48.38 41.90
C LEU A 367 -60.14 48.44 43.05
N TYR A 368 -60.06 47.52 44.02
CA TYR A 368 -60.91 47.54 45.20
C TYR A 368 -60.67 48.79 46.06
N ASP A 369 -59.40 49.11 46.39
CA ASP A 369 -59.05 50.33 47.15
C ASP A 369 -59.51 51.61 46.42
N PHE A 370 -59.35 51.63 45.09
CA PHE A 370 -59.81 52.74 44.26
C PHE A 370 -61.33 52.91 44.30
N MET A 371 -62.08 51.81 44.21
CA MET A 371 -63.54 51.82 44.25
C MET A 371 -64.09 52.20 45.63
N GLU A 372 -63.44 51.78 46.72
CA GLU A 372 -63.80 52.21 48.09
C GLU A 372 -63.62 53.72 48.27
N ARG A 373 -62.51 54.29 47.80
CA ARG A 373 -62.25 55.74 47.88
C ARG A 373 -63.28 56.57 47.10
N ILE A 374 -63.86 56.02 46.04
CA ILE A 374 -64.91 56.70 45.26
C ILE A 374 -66.25 56.69 45.99
N LYS A 375 -66.60 55.60 46.70
CA LYS A 375 -67.88 55.51 47.44
C LYS A 375 -67.96 56.40 48.69
N MET A 376 -66.82 56.86 49.20
CA MET A 376 -66.74 57.69 50.41
C MET A 376 -66.71 59.21 50.10
N LYS A 377 -66.98 59.60 48.85
CA LYS A 377 -67.37 60.95 48.44
C LYS A 377 -68.83 60.93 48.02
#